data_AF-A0A3M1V8D9-F1
#
_entry.id   AF-A0A3M1V8D9-F1
#
_cell.length_a   1.000
_cell.length_b   1.000
_cell.length_c   1.000
_cell.angle_alpha   90.00
_cell.angle_beta   90.00
_cell.angle_gamma   90.00
#
_symmetry.space_group_name_H-M   'P 1'
#
loop_
_entity.id
_entity.type
_entity.pdbx_description
1 polymer ?
#
loop_
_entity_poly.entity_id
_entity_poly.type
_entity_poly.pdbx_seq_one_letter_code
_entity_poly.pdbx_strand_id
1 'polypeptide(L)' 'MYLLYTSILYLLVPIALLRLLWRSRRAPAYRERWQERLGYMPSPPPPGGIWIHAVSVGEVQAIAPLVHLLLDEH' A
#
# COMPACT_ATOMS: atom_id res chain seq x y z
N MET A 1 -25.31 -12.86 14.76
CA MET A 1 -24.20 -12.04 15.29
C MET A 1 -23.07 -11.87 14.28
N TYR A 2 -22.61 -12.93 13.61
CA TYR A 2 -21.54 -12.86 12.59
C TYR A 2 -21.87 -11.93 11.41
N LEU A 3 -23.08 -12.02 10.84
CA LEU A 3 -23.49 -11.18 9.71
C LEU A 3 -23.48 -9.68 10.04
N LEU A 4 -23.97 -9.28 11.22
CA LEU A 4 -23.99 -7.89 11.64
C LEU A 4 -22.56 -7.34 11.83
N TYR A 5 -21.70 -8.12 12.48
CA TYR A 5 -20.30 -7.75 12.70
C TYR A 5 -19.54 -7.59 11.38
N THR A 6 -19.72 -8.54 10.47
CA THR A 6 -19.12 -8.53 9.14
C THR A 6 -19.66 -7.38 8.29
N SER A 7 -20.96 -7.10 8.30
CA SER A 7 -21.55 -5.95 7.59
C SER A 7 -21.04 -4.61 8.12
N ILE A 8 -20.89 -4.45 9.42
CA ILE A 8 -20.32 -3.22 10.02
C ILE A 8 -18.86 -3.04 9.60
N LEU A 9 -18.07 -4.13 9.60
CA LEU A 9 -16.69 -4.12 9.09
C LEU A 9 -16.64 -3.72 7.62
N TYR A 10 -17.47 -4.32 6.77
CA TYR A 10 -17.56 -3.96 5.35
C TYR A 10 -18.03 -2.52 5.12
N LEU A 11 -18.85 -1.95 6.01
CA LEU A 11 -19.31 -0.56 5.91
C LEU A 11 -18.25 0.43 6.43
N LEU A 12 -17.41 0.02 7.39
CA LEU A 12 -16.30 0.82 7.90
C LEU A 12 -15.13 0.91 6.91
N VAL A 13 -14.89 -0.13 6.11
CA VAL A 13 -13.84 -0.15 5.07
C VAL A 13 -13.94 1.02 4.08
N PRO A 14 -15.08 1.29 3.40
CA PRO A 14 -15.20 2.40 2.48
C PRO A 14 -15.10 3.76 3.18
N ILE A 15 -15.53 3.87 4.45
CA ILE A 15 -15.40 5.10 5.25
C ILE A 15 -13.93 5.37 5.57
N ALA A 16 -13.17 4.34 5.93
CA ALA A 16 -11.74 4.44 6.16
C ALA A 16 -10.99 4.80 4.87
N LEU A 17 -11.35 4.19 3.74
CA LEU A 17 -10.80 4.50 2.42
C LEU A 17 -11.15 5.92 1.97
N LEU A 18 -12.38 6.38 2.18
CA LEU A 18 -12.82 7.76 1.90
C LEU A 18 -12.06 8.77 2.76
N ARG A 19 -11.84 8.47 4.04
CA ARG A 19 -11.05 9.31 4.94
C ARG A 19 -9.58 9.41 4.50
N LEU A 20 -9.00 8.29 4.05
CA LEU A 20 -7.67 8.25 3.45
C LEU A 20 -7.60 9.04 2.14
N LEU A 21 -8.60 8.91 1.27
CA LEU A 21 -8.75 9.69 0.04
C LEU A 21 -8.84 11.19 0.34
N TRP A 22 -9.62 11.57 1.35
CA TRP A 22 -9.80 12.97 1.71
C TRP A 22 -8.52 13.58 2.26
N ARG A 23 -7.77 12.82 3.06
CA ARG A 23 -6.43 13.22 3.53
C ARG A 23 -5.44 13.33 2.36
N SER A 24 -5.53 12.45 1.38
CA SER A 24 -4.76 12.49 0.13
C SER A 24 -5.09 13.70 -0.76
N ARG A 25 -6.25 14.36 -0.61
CA ARG A 25 -6.58 15.58 -1.36
C ARG A 25 -5.88 16.84 -0.84
N ARG A 26 -5.35 16.83 0.40
CA ARG A 26 -4.61 17.97 0.97
C ARG A 26 -3.15 18.05 0.51
N ALA A 27 -2.63 17.01 -0.15
CA ALA A 27 -1.28 17.00 -0.73
C ALA A 27 -1.37 16.77 -2.25
N PRO A 28 -1.17 17.78 -3.11
CA PRO A 28 -1.24 17.62 -4.56
C PRO A 28 -0.22 16.58 -5.09
N ALA A 29 0.97 16.49 -4.46
CA ALA A 29 1.99 15.48 -4.75
C ALA A 29 1.53 14.03 -4.49
N TYR A 30 0.42 13.84 -3.75
CA TYR A 30 -0.19 12.52 -3.53
C TYR A 30 -0.98 12.04 -4.76
N ARG A 31 -1.38 12.94 -5.67
CA ARG A 31 -2.13 12.60 -6.89
C ARG A 31 -1.25 12.06 -8.01
N GLU A 32 -0.03 12.57 -8.14
CA GLU A 32 0.88 12.14 -9.21
C GLU A 32 1.36 10.69 -9.02
N ARG A 33 1.42 10.21 -7.78
CA ARG A 33 1.92 8.86 -7.44
C ARG A 33 0.84 7.90 -6.99
N TRP A 34 -0.43 8.18 -7.34
CA TRP A 34 -1.55 7.31 -6.98
C TRP A 34 -1.46 5.94 -7.66
N GLN A 35 -0.95 5.93 -8.89
CA GLN A 35 -0.70 4.71 -9.65
C GLN A 35 0.33 3.83 -8.93
N GLU A 36 1.47 4.40 -8.50
CA GLU A 36 2.47 3.68 -7.69
C GLU A 36 1.88 3.14 -6.37
N ARG A 37 0.98 3.88 -5.73
CA ARG A 37 0.27 3.46 -4.49
C ARG A 37 -0.76 2.36 -4.69
N LEU A 38 -1.24 2.16 -5.91
CA LEU A 38 -2.13 1.04 -6.27
C LEU A 38 -1.35 -0.18 -6.79
N GLY A 39 -0.02 -0.15 -6.70
CA GLY A 39 0.83 -1.20 -7.24
C GLY A 39 1.00 -1.11 -8.76
N TYR A 40 0.68 0.03 -9.36
CA TYR A 40 0.93 0.25 -10.78
C TYR A 40 2.35 0.79 -10.96
N MET A 41 3.24 -0.06 -11.47
CA MET A 41 4.60 0.31 -11.79
C MET A 41 4.72 0.61 -13.29
N PRO A 42 5.16 1.82 -13.68
CA PRO A 42 5.21 2.23 -15.10
C PRO A 42 6.31 1.52 -15.90
N SER A 43 7.28 0.88 -15.25
CA SER A 43 8.32 0.07 -15.90
C SER A 43 8.56 -1.19 -15.09
N PRO A 44 8.74 -2.36 -15.72
CA PRO A 44 9.18 -3.55 -15.00
C PRO A 44 10.55 -3.32 -14.35
N PRO A 45 10.84 -4.00 -13.23
CA PRO A 45 12.17 -3.97 -12.64
C PRO A 45 13.22 -4.50 -13.64
N PRO A 46 14.49 -4.03 -13.55
CA PRO A 46 15.57 -4.58 -14.35
C PRO A 46 15.72 -6.10 -14.10
N PRO A 47 16.37 -6.86 -14.99
CA PRO A 47 16.61 -8.29 -14.79
C PRO A 47 17.26 -8.55 -13.42
N GLY A 48 16.63 -9.38 -12.59
CA GLY A 48 17.05 -9.65 -11.20
C GLY A 48 16.48 -8.70 -10.14
N GLY A 49 15.76 -7.64 -10.53
CA GLY A 49 15.14 -6.70 -9.60
C GLY A 49 13.85 -7.26 -8.98
N ILE A 50 13.74 -7.15 -7.66
CA ILE A 50 12.55 -7.55 -6.90
C ILE A 50 11.73 -6.30 -6.61
N TRP A 51 10.44 -6.32 -6.96
CA TRP A 51 9.51 -5.23 -6.67
C TRP A 51 8.55 -5.64 -5.54
N ILE A 52 8.55 -4.87 -4.45
CA ILE A 52 7.70 -5.10 -3.27
C ILE A 52 6.78 -3.89 -3.08
N HIS A 53 5.48 -4.15 -3.08
CA HIS A 53 4.46 -3.14 -2.85
C HIS A 53 3.94 -3.19 -1.40
N ALA A 54 4.14 -2.11 -0.65
CA ALA A 54 3.64 -1.95 0.71
C ALA A 54 2.80 -0.68 0.82
N VAL A 55 1.54 -0.82 1.24
CA VAL A 55 0.53 0.26 1.25
C VAL A 55 0.41 0.96 2.60
N SER A 56 0.98 0.37 3.66
CA SER A 56 0.99 0.90 5.03
C SER A 56 2.41 1.12 5.56
N VAL A 57 2.59 2.12 6.44
CA VAL A 57 3.87 2.37 7.15
C VAL A 57 4.31 1.14 7.94
N GLY A 58 3.36 0.43 8.56
CA GLY A 58 3.66 -0.80 9.30
C GLY A 58 4.13 -1.94 8.39
N GLU A 59 3.56 -2.03 7.18
CA GLU A 59 4.01 -3.01 6.17
C GLU A 59 5.42 -2.66 5.68
N VAL A 60 5.70 -1.38 5.38
CA VAL A 60 7.05 -0.92 4.99
C VAL A 60 8.08 -1.27 6.06
N GLN A 61 7.76 -1.08 7.34
CA GLN A 61 8.64 -1.46 8.45
C GLN A 61 8.78 -2.98 8.60
N ALA A 62 7.71 -3.74 8.40
CA ALA A 62 7.75 -5.20 8.50
C ALA A 62 8.57 -5.84 7.38
N ILE A 63 8.58 -5.26 6.17
CA ILE A 63 9.37 -5.78 5.05
C ILE A 63 10.83 -5.32 5.08
N ALA A 64 11.19 -4.29 5.85
CA ALA A 64 12.55 -3.77 5.90
C ALA A 64 13.64 -4.86 6.12
N PRO A 65 13.51 -5.78 7.09
CA PRO A 65 14.49 -6.86 7.26
C PRO A 65 14.55 -7.83 6.07
N LEU A 66 13.41 -8.09 5.41
CA LEU A 66 13.36 -8.92 4.20
C LEU A 66 14.09 -8.24 3.04
N VAL A 67 13.92 -6.93 2.87
CA VAL A 67 14.63 -6.14 1.85
C VAL A 67 16.14 -6.20 2.08
N HIS A 68 16.59 -6.09 3.33
CA HIS A 68 18.01 -6.22 3.65
C HIS A 68 18.57 -7.60 3.30
N LEU A 69 17.85 -8.68 3.64
CA LEU A 69 18.28 -10.04 3.31
C LEU A 69 18.37 -10.25 1.78
N LEU A 70 17.39 -9.75 1.03
CA LEU A 70 17.39 -9.85 -0.43
C LEU A 70 18.50 -9.03 -1.10
N LEU A 71 18.94 -7.94 -0.47
CA LEU A 71 20.08 -7.15 -0.94
C LEU A 71 21.42 -7.80 -0.58
N ASP A 72 21.50 -8.53 0.54
CA ASP A 72 22.73 -9.22 0.97
C ASP A 72 22.97 -10.53 0.18
N GLU A 73 21.92 -11.17 -0.36
CA GLU A 73 22.03 -12.38 -1.20
C GLU A 73 22.25 -12.11 -2.70
N HIS A 74 22.31 -10.85 -3.13
CA HIS A 74 22.60 -10.44 -4.52
C HIS A 74 23.93 -9.67 -4.62
#